data_AF-A0A7U9JDX4-F1
#
_entry.id   AF-A0A7U9JDX4-F1
#
_cell.length_a   1.000
_cell.length_b   1.000
_cell.length_c   1.000
_cell.angle_alpha   90.00
_cell.angle_beta   90.00
_cell.angle_gamma   90.00
#
_symmetry.space_group_name_H-M   'P 1'
#
loop_
_entity.id
_entity.type
_entity.pdbx_description
1 polymer ?
#
loop_
_entity_poly.entity_id
_entity_poly.type
_entity_poly.pdbx_seq_one_letter_code
_entity_poly.pdbx_strand_id
1 'polypeptide(L)'
;MMIDLAVVKEMSKHTLIDTLGIEIVEVGEGRVVATMPVDWRTHQPAGLLHGGASVALAETVASIGAYALVDPNTENVVGLEINANHVRAVRRGTVTATGTVLHRGRTTMVWEKRAE
;
A
#
# COMPACT_ATOMS: atom_id res chain seq x y z
N MET A 1 -5.85 -0.20 17.56
CA MET A 1 -7.25 0.08 17.20
C MET A 1 -7.51 -0.60 15.87
N MET A 2 -8.59 -1.39 15.71
CA MET A 2 -8.92 -1.92 14.38
C MET A 2 -9.52 -0.76 13.57
N ILE A 3 -8.90 -0.43 12.44
CA ILE A 3 -9.46 0.54 11.50
C ILE A 3 -10.54 -0.17 10.69
N ASP A 4 -11.73 0.43 10.62
CA ASP A 4 -12.81 -0.07 9.77
C ASP A 4 -12.45 0.11 8.29
N LEU A 5 -12.47 -0.98 7.52
CA LEU A 5 -12.20 -0.97 6.08
C LEU A 5 -13.17 -0.07 5.31
N ALA A 6 -14.40 0.11 5.79
CA ALA A 6 -15.36 1.04 5.18
C ALA A 6 -14.86 2.49 5.29
N VAL A 7 -14.26 2.86 6.43
CA VAL A 7 -13.67 4.19 6.63
C VAL A 7 -12.47 4.38 5.72
N VAL A 8 -11.57 3.39 5.62
CA VAL A 8 -10.41 3.44 4.71
C VAL A 8 -10.86 3.61 3.27
N LYS A 9 -11.90 2.87 2.85
CA LYS A 9 -12.47 2.96 1.51
C LYS A 9 -13.03 4.36 1.22
N GLU A 10 -13.74 4.96 2.17
CA GLU A 10 -14.29 6.31 1.99
C GLU A 10 -13.17 7.36 1.89
N MET A 11 -12.17 7.29 2.77
CA MET A 11 -11.01 8.19 2.76
C MET A 11 -10.15 8.06 1.50
N SER A 12 -10.20 6.91 0.82
CA SER A 12 -9.42 6.65 -0.38
C SER A 12 -10.01 7.28 -1.65
N LYS A 13 -11.29 7.69 -1.63
CA LYS A 13 -11.95 8.27 -2.81
C LYS A 13 -11.23 9.50 -3.33
N HIS A 14 -11.18 9.65 -4.66
CA HIS A 14 -10.51 10.77 -5.32
C HIS A 14 -9.02 10.92 -4.98
N THR A 15 -8.36 9.82 -4.61
CA THR A 15 -6.91 9.74 -4.40
C THR A 15 -6.25 8.83 -5.43
N LEU A 16 -4.92 8.68 -5.34
CA LEU A 16 -4.20 7.70 -6.14
C LEU A 16 -4.65 6.26 -5.86
N ILE A 17 -5.07 5.96 -4.61
CA ILE A 17 -5.57 4.63 -4.21
C ILE A 17 -6.79 4.25 -5.07
N ASP A 18 -7.78 5.15 -5.13
CA ASP A 18 -8.99 5.00 -5.94
C ASP A 18 -8.66 4.98 -7.45
N THR A 19 -7.79 5.89 -7.90
CA THR A 19 -7.37 5.98 -9.32
C THR A 19 -6.76 4.67 -9.84
N LEU A 20 -5.93 4.02 -9.01
CA LEU A 20 -5.27 2.75 -9.37
C LEU A 20 -6.14 1.52 -9.07
N GLY A 21 -7.33 1.70 -8.48
CA GLY A 21 -8.20 0.60 -8.07
C GLY A 21 -7.61 -0.25 -6.95
N ILE A 22 -6.82 0.37 -6.06
CA ILE A 22 -6.26 -0.33 -4.89
C ILE A 22 -7.39 -0.57 -3.88
N GLU A 23 -7.52 -1.81 -3.43
CA GLU A 23 -8.49 -2.22 -2.41
C GLU A 23 -7.76 -2.77 -1.18
N ILE A 24 -8.08 -2.25 0.00
CA ILE A 24 -7.53 -2.74 1.26
C ILE A 24 -8.36 -3.94 1.71
N VAL A 25 -7.69 -5.08 1.89
CA VAL A 25 -8.30 -6.37 2.21
C VAL A 25 -8.23 -6.65 3.71
N GLU A 26 -7.13 -6.27 4.35
CA GLU A 26 -6.86 -6.54 5.76
C GLU A 26 -6.06 -5.40 6.36
N VAL A 27 -6.45 -4.95 7.55
CA VAL A 27 -5.63 -4.07 8.41
C VAL A 27 -5.57 -4.70 9.79
N GLY A 28 -4.40 -5.23 10.14
CA GLY A 28 -4.09 -5.81 11.44
C GLY A 28 -3.00 -5.03 12.16
N GLU A 29 -2.64 -5.49 13.36
CA GLU A 29 -1.52 -4.91 14.11
C GLU A 29 -0.21 -5.26 13.42
N GLY A 30 0.43 -4.27 12.77
CA GLY A 30 1.72 -4.45 12.11
C GLY A 30 1.66 -5.23 10.79
N ARG A 31 0.46 -5.43 10.22
CA ARG A 31 0.25 -6.10 8.94
C ARG A 31 -0.90 -5.46 8.16
N VAL A 32 -0.68 -5.19 6.87
CA VAL A 32 -1.73 -4.70 5.96
C VAL A 32 -1.67 -5.49 4.65
N VAL A 33 -2.82 -5.85 4.11
CA VAL A 33 -2.96 -6.52 2.82
C VAL A 33 -3.84 -5.66 1.90
N ALA A 34 -3.38 -5.45 0.67
CA ALA A 34 -4.15 -4.75 -0.36
C ALA A 34 -3.97 -5.39 -1.74
N THR A 35 -4.94 -5.20 -2.61
CA THR A 35 -4.92 -5.69 -3.99
C THR A 35 -5.00 -4.55 -4.98
N MET A 36 -4.40 -4.73 -6.17
CA MET A 36 -4.47 -3.76 -7.27
C MET A 36 -4.64 -4.48 -8.61
N PRO A 37 -5.59 -4.08 -9.46
CA PRO A 37 -5.77 -4.67 -10.79
C PRO A 37 -4.61 -4.30 -11.72
N VAL A 38 -4.25 -5.23 -12.61
CA VAL A 38 -3.27 -5.03 -13.68
C VAL A 38 -4.02 -4.84 -14.99
N ASP A 39 -4.33 -3.59 -15.30
CA ASP A 39 -5.08 -3.15 -16.47
C ASP A 39 -4.57 -1.80 -17.01
N TRP A 40 -5.32 -1.17 -17.91
CA TRP A 40 -4.93 0.09 -18.56
C TRP A 40 -4.56 1.22 -17.58
N ARG A 41 -5.08 1.21 -16.35
CA ARG A 41 -4.75 2.20 -15.31
C ARG A 41 -3.35 2.01 -14.73
N THR A 42 -2.85 0.78 -14.74
CA THR A 42 -1.61 0.37 -14.06
C THR A 42 -0.56 -0.16 -15.04
N HIS A 43 -0.85 -0.19 -16.34
CA HIS A 43 0.10 -0.58 -17.37
C HIS A 43 1.13 0.52 -17.67
N GLN A 44 2.36 0.10 -17.91
CA GLN A 44 3.35 0.88 -18.66
C GLN A 44 3.13 0.70 -20.18
N PRO A 45 3.75 1.52 -21.05
CA PRO A 45 3.51 1.49 -22.51
C PRO A 45 3.72 0.13 -23.19
N ALA A 46 4.53 -0.76 -22.61
CA ALA A 46 4.73 -2.13 -23.12
C ALA A 46 3.60 -3.13 -22.76
N GLY A 47 2.53 -2.69 -22.10
CA GLY A 47 1.42 -3.55 -21.66
C GLY A 47 1.78 -4.48 -20.49
N LEU A 48 2.79 -4.09 -19.70
CA LEU A 48 3.19 -4.73 -18.44
C LEU A 48 2.76 -3.85 -17.28
N LEU A 49 2.63 -4.41 -16.08
CA LEU A 49 2.50 -3.63 -14.86
C LEU A 49 3.62 -2.58 -14.75
N HIS A 50 3.23 -1.32 -14.53
CA HIS A 50 4.15 -0.21 -14.33
C HIS A 50 4.83 -0.34 -12.97
N GLY A 51 6.17 -0.26 -12.95
CA GLY A 51 6.93 -0.41 -11.71
C GLY A 51 6.57 0.60 -10.63
N GLY A 52 6.24 1.83 -11.02
CA GLY A 52 5.71 2.86 -10.12
C GLY A 52 4.32 2.56 -9.56
N ALA A 53 3.47 1.81 -10.27
CA ALA A 53 2.17 1.38 -9.72
C ALA A 53 2.38 0.33 -8.62
N SER A 54 3.37 -0.57 -8.79
CA SER A 54 3.78 -1.49 -7.73
C SER A 54 4.30 -0.76 -6.49
N VAL A 55 5.10 0.30 -6.68
CA VAL A 55 5.61 1.13 -5.57
C VAL A 55 4.47 1.89 -4.89
N ALA A 56 3.50 2.42 -5.64
CA ALA A 56 2.32 3.07 -5.07
C ALA A 56 1.48 2.11 -4.20
N LEU A 57 1.28 0.87 -4.67
CA LEU A 57 0.61 -0.17 -3.88
C LEU A 57 1.41 -0.51 -2.61
N ALA A 58 2.74 -0.64 -2.72
CA ALA A 58 3.62 -0.93 -1.59
C ALA A 58 3.64 0.21 -0.55
N GLU A 59 3.68 1.47 -1.00
CA GLU A 59 3.62 2.64 -0.11
C GLU A 59 2.26 2.74 0.58
N THR A 60 1.18 2.38 -0.12
CA THR A 60 -0.18 2.40 0.43
C THR A 60 -0.31 1.46 1.63
N VAL A 61 0.14 0.20 1.51
CA VAL A 61 0.06 -0.77 2.62
C VAL A 61 0.91 -0.36 3.82
N ALA A 62 2.10 0.20 3.58
CA ALA A 62 2.98 0.68 4.64
C ALA A 62 2.42 1.93 5.34
N SER A 63 1.86 2.89 4.60
CA SER A 63 1.32 4.13 5.14
C SER A 63 0.07 3.88 6.00
N ILE A 64 -0.86 3.05 5.50
CA ILE A 64 -2.06 2.66 6.27
C ILE A 64 -1.67 1.88 7.52
N GLY A 65 -0.70 0.96 7.39
CA GLY A 65 -0.18 0.20 8.51
C GLY A 65 0.48 1.09 9.57
N ALA A 66 1.30 2.06 9.15
CA ALA A 66 1.93 3.01 10.05
C ALA A 66 0.89 3.87 10.78
N TYR A 67 -0.13 4.34 10.06
CA TYR A 67 -1.23 5.11 10.64
C TYR A 67 -2.03 4.28 11.66
N ALA A 68 -2.24 3.00 11.40
CA ALA A 68 -2.91 2.08 12.34
C ALA A 68 -2.12 1.81 13.65
N LEU A 69 -0.83 2.14 13.66
CA LEU A 69 0.08 1.95 14.80
C LEU A 69 0.36 3.23 15.59
N VAL A 70 -0.30 4.35 15.30
CA VAL A 70 -0.13 5.60 16.06
C VAL A 70 -1.45 6.09 16.64
N ASP A 71 -1.40 7.03 17.59
CA ASP A 71 -2.59 7.73 18.07
C ASP A 71 -2.89 8.92 17.14
N PRO A 72 -3.95 8.87 16.31
CA PRO A 72 -4.23 9.94 15.34
C PRO A 72 -4.64 11.27 15.96
N ASN A 73 -4.90 11.32 17.28
CA ASN A 73 -5.18 12.58 17.98
C ASN A 73 -3.91 13.35 18.36
N THR A 74 -2.77 12.67 18.42
CA THR A 74 -1.50 13.23 18.91
C THR A 74 -0.35 13.06 17.93
N GLU A 75 -0.48 12.13 16.99
CA GLU A 75 0.57 11.72 16.06
C GLU A 75 0.07 11.73 14.61
N ASN A 76 1.00 11.86 13.67
CA ASN A 76 0.73 11.71 12.25
C ASN A 76 1.92 11.01 11.57
N VAL A 77 1.69 10.43 10.39
CA VAL A 77 2.70 9.67 9.65
C VAL A 77 2.84 10.19 8.23
N VAL A 78 4.06 10.19 7.71
CA VAL A 78 4.37 10.54 6.33
C VAL A 78 5.45 9.61 5.80
N GLY A 79 5.40 9.31 4.51
CA GLY A 79 6.46 8.58 3.83
C GLY A 79 7.76 9.38 3.81
N LEU A 80 8.89 8.70 4.07
CA LEU A 80 10.22 9.32 4.07
C LEU A 80 11.09 8.80 2.91
N GLU A 81 11.16 7.47 2.76
CA GLU A 81 11.94 6.80 1.72
C GLU A 81 11.25 5.49 1.36
N ILE A 82 11.32 5.14 0.07
CA ILE A 82 10.91 3.84 -0.43
C ILE A 82 11.85 3.40 -1.55
N ASN A 83 12.25 2.14 -1.50
CA ASN A 83 12.95 1.45 -2.57
C ASN A 83 12.23 0.12 -2.89
N ALA A 84 12.46 -0.38 -4.10
CA ALA A 84 11.88 -1.63 -4.58
C ALA A 84 12.73 -2.26 -5.68
N ASN A 85 12.65 -3.59 -5.78
CA ASN A 85 13.18 -4.35 -6.91
C ASN A 85 12.03 -5.03 -7.65
N HIS A 86 11.96 -4.86 -8.97
CA HIS A 86 10.96 -5.53 -9.81
C HIS A 86 11.49 -6.88 -10.28
N VAL A 87 10.96 -7.97 -9.70
CA VAL A 87 11.52 -9.33 -9.89
C VAL A 87 10.81 -10.16 -10.97
N ARG A 88 9.56 -9.81 -11.33
CA ARG A 88 8.75 -10.57 -12.30
C ARG A 88 7.81 -9.65 -13.07
N ALA A 89 7.66 -9.89 -14.38
CA ALA A 89 6.70 -9.16 -15.21
C ALA A 89 5.27 -9.70 -15.04
N VAL A 90 4.29 -8.80 -14.99
CA VAL A 90 2.85 -9.13 -14.91
C VAL A 90 2.10 -8.38 -16.02
N ARG A 91 1.21 -9.07 -16.73
CA ARG A 91 0.44 -8.51 -17.86
C ARG A 91 -1.03 -8.24 -17.55
N ARG A 92 -1.62 -9.03 -16.65
CA ARG A 92 -3.06 -9.04 -16.37
C ARG A 92 -3.32 -9.68 -15.01
N GLY A 93 -4.55 -9.54 -14.53
CA GLY A 93 -5.01 -10.11 -13.26
C GLY A 93 -4.94 -9.08 -12.15
N THR A 94 -4.70 -9.55 -10.93
CA THR A 94 -4.61 -8.73 -9.73
C THR A 94 -3.29 -9.02 -9.04
N VAL A 95 -2.60 -7.97 -8.61
CA VAL A 95 -1.42 -8.07 -7.76
C VAL A 95 -1.83 -7.85 -6.32
N THR A 96 -1.29 -8.65 -5.41
CA THR A 96 -1.52 -8.52 -3.98
C THR A 96 -0.27 -8.01 -3.31
N ALA A 97 -0.37 -6.95 -2.52
CA ALA A 97 0.70 -6.49 -1.64
C ALA A 97 0.39 -6.81 -0.18
N THR A 98 1.39 -7.33 0.51
CA THR A 98 1.42 -7.47 1.96
C THR A 98 2.52 -6.56 2.51
N GLY A 99 2.15 -5.65 3.41
CA GLY A 99 3.06 -4.84 4.21
C GLY A 99 3.14 -5.36 5.64
N THR A 100 4.35 -5.52 6.18
CA THR A 100 4.58 -5.90 7.57
C THR A 100 5.59 -4.98 8.25
N VAL A 101 5.32 -4.60 9.49
CA VAL A 101 6.25 -3.74 10.24
C VAL A 101 7.52 -4.52 10.60
N LEU A 102 8.69 -4.01 10.22
CA LEU A 102 10.00 -4.57 10.60
C LEU A 102 10.58 -3.85 11.81
N HIS A 103 10.37 -2.54 11.90
CA HIS A 103 10.85 -1.71 12.98
C HIS A 103 9.82 -0.65 13.32
N ARG A 104 9.52 -0.48 14.62
CA ARG A 104 8.65 0.57 15.15
C ARG A 104 9.40 1.33 16.23
N GLY A 105 10.02 2.44 15.83
CA GLY A 105 10.68 3.37 16.73
C GLY A 105 9.73 4.48 17.18
N ARG A 106 10.27 5.46 17.92
CA ARG A 106 9.51 6.63 18.38
C ARG A 106 9.21 7.62 17.26
N THR A 107 10.11 7.76 16.29
CA THR A 107 10.01 8.78 15.23
C THR A 107 10.05 8.21 13.81
N THR A 108 10.31 6.90 13.67
CA THR A 108 10.40 6.24 12.37
C THR A 108 9.85 4.82 12.46
N MET A 109 9.29 4.36 11.35
CA MET A 109 8.94 2.95 11.16
C MET A 109 9.57 2.45 9.87
N VAL A 110 10.00 1.19 9.86
CA VAL A 110 10.45 0.50 8.66
C VAL A 110 9.48 -0.63 8.39
N TRP A 111 9.00 -0.70 7.16
CA TRP A 111 8.09 -1.72 6.70
C TRP A 111 8.78 -2.60 5.66
N GLU A 112 8.51 -3.90 5.70
CA GLU A 112 8.74 -4.81 4.57
C GLU A 112 7.48 -4.83 3.71
N LYS A 113 7.65 -4.93 2.39
CA LYS A 113 6.54 -5.09 1.45
C LYS A 113 6.88 -6.20 0.47
N ARG A 114 5.92 -7.08 0.22
CA ARG A 114 5.94 -8.03 -0.91
C ARG A 114 4.72 -7.82 -1.76
N ALA A 115 4.92 -7.71 -3.08
CA ALA A 115 3.87 -7.66 -4.07
C ALA A 115 4.01 -8.85 -5.03
N GLU A 116 2.95 -9.62 -5.22
CA GLU A 116 2.95 -10.88 -5.99
C GLU A 116 1.75 -11.05 -6.93
#